data_AF-A0A2P5D2P4-F1
#
_entry.id   AF-A0A2P5D2P4-F1
#
_cell.length_a   1.000
_cell.length_b   1.000
_cell.length_c   1.000
_cell.angle_alpha   90.00
_cell.angle_beta   90.00
_cell.angle_gamma   90.00
#
_symmetry.space_group_name_H-M   'P 1'
#
loop_
_entity.id
_entity.type
_entity.pdbx_description
1 polymer ?
#
loop_
_entity_poly.entity_id
_entity_poly.type
_entity_poly.pdbx_seq_one_letter_code
_entity_poly.pdbx_strand_id
1 'polypeptide(L)'
;QLREDLAKEKLEKEKLEEKVKELKKTISEHPDVLKEVTIEVVRKAVEEFKATEGKELEEKASDLASSTIIYNIFYEHPDFDFSIFGEDVVELVQSRKEIEASKDHGAGKST
;
A
#
# COMPACT_ATOMS: atom_id res chain seq x y z
N GLN A 1 50.57 -22.06 10.13
CA GLN A 1 49.10 -22.06 9.99
C GLN A 1 48.44 -20.98 10.85
N LEU A 2 48.03 -21.21 12.11
CA LEU A 2 47.29 -20.21 12.93
C LEU A 2 47.90 -18.78 12.99
N ARG A 3 49.24 -18.65 13.03
CA ARG A 3 49.91 -17.34 13.04
C ARG A 3 49.92 -16.64 11.68
N GLU A 4 49.97 -17.41 10.59
CA GLU A 4 49.92 -16.88 9.22
C GLU A 4 48.49 -16.46 8.87
N ASP A 5 47.50 -17.26 9.28
CA ASP A 5 46.08 -16.94 9.09
C ASP A 5 45.71 -15.65 9.83
N LEU A 6 46.17 -15.48 11.08
CA LEU A 6 45.98 -14.25 11.85
C LEU A 6 46.67 -13.04 11.23
N ALA A 7 47.86 -13.22 10.63
CA ALA A 7 48.56 -12.13 9.94
C ALA A 7 47.83 -11.70 8.67
N LYS A 8 47.29 -12.67 7.92
CA LYS A 8 46.48 -12.43 6.72
C LYS A 8 45.18 -11.69 7.05
N GLU A 9 44.46 -12.12 8.07
CA GLU A 9 43.23 -11.47 8.53
C GLU A 9 43.48 -10.01 8.93
N LYS A 10 44.57 -9.74 9.66
CA LYS A 10 44.95 -8.37 10.03
C LYS A 10 45.23 -7.48 8.83
N LEU A 11 45.92 -8.01 7.82
CA LEU A 11 46.20 -7.29 6.58
C LEU A 11 44.93 -7.01 5.77
N GLU A 12 44.03 -7.99 5.68
CA GLU A 12 42.73 -7.83 5.02
C GLU A 12 41.86 -6.79 5.74
N LYS A 13 41.88 -6.79 7.07
CA LYS A 13 41.18 -5.79 7.89
C LYS A 13 41.74 -4.38 7.68
N GLU A 14 43.06 -4.20 7.68
CA GLU A 14 43.70 -2.90 7.43
C GLU A 14 43.36 -2.37 6.03
N LYS A 15 43.39 -3.25 5.01
CA LYS A 15 42.97 -2.90 3.65
C LYS A 15 41.50 -2.49 3.58
N LEU A 16 40.65 -3.13 4.37
CA LEU A 16 39.23 -2.79 4.45
C LEU A 16 39.02 -1.43 5.15
N GLU A 17 39.75 -1.16 6.21
CA GLU A 17 39.71 0.12 6.93
C GLU A 17 40.13 1.29 6.02
N GLU A 18 41.19 1.13 5.22
CA GLU A 18 41.61 2.15 4.25
C GLU A 18 40.55 2.38 3.16
N LYS A 19 39.94 1.31 2.62
CA LYS A 19 38.83 1.46 1.66
C LYS A 19 37.64 2.20 2.26
N VAL A 20 37.29 1.92 3.51
CA VAL A 20 36.19 2.61 4.20
C VAL A 20 36.52 4.10 4.38
N LYS A 21 37.76 4.43 4.70
CA LYS A 21 38.23 5.81 4.84
C LYS A 21 38.18 6.57 3.51
N GLU A 22 38.62 5.94 2.43
CA GLU A 22 38.55 6.51 1.07
C GLU A 22 37.10 6.77 0.67
N LEU A 23 36.20 5.80 0.87
CA LEU A 23 34.77 5.98 0.59
C LEU A 23 34.16 7.12 1.39
N LYS A 24 34.45 7.22 2.69
CA LYS A 24 33.97 8.32 3.54
C LYS A 24 34.47 9.68 3.03
N LYS A 25 35.72 9.75 2.57
CA LYS A 25 36.29 10.95 1.98
C LYS A 25 35.55 11.33 0.71
N THR A 26 35.36 10.41 -0.23
CA THR A 26 34.60 10.64 -1.47
C THR A 26 33.18 11.12 -1.19
N ILE A 27 32.48 10.51 -0.21
CA ILE A 27 31.15 10.94 0.20
C ILE A 27 31.16 12.38 0.73
N SER A 28 32.18 12.73 1.51
CA SER A 28 32.33 14.07 2.07
C SER A 28 32.72 15.13 1.04
N GLU A 29 33.45 14.75 -0.01
CA GLU A 29 33.90 15.68 -1.07
C GLU A 29 32.82 15.93 -2.12
N HIS A 30 31.86 15.01 -2.28
CA HIS A 30 30.80 15.09 -3.28
C HIS A 30 29.38 14.94 -2.71
N PRO A 31 29.00 15.70 -1.65
CA PRO A 31 27.70 15.56 -1.02
C PRO A 31 26.56 15.95 -1.97
N ASP A 32 26.77 16.95 -2.83
CA ASP A 32 25.75 17.44 -3.76
C ASP A 32 25.43 16.41 -4.85
N VAL A 33 26.45 15.74 -5.39
CA VAL A 33 26.28 14.68 -6.39
C VAL A 33 25.50 13.50 -5.80
N LEU A 34 25.83 13.09 -4.57
CA LEU A 34 25.11 12.02 -3.90
C LEU A 34 23.66 12.39 -3.59
N LYS A 35 23.42 13.66 -3.24
CA LYS A 35 22.07 14.19 -3.01
C LYS A 35 21.26 14.18 -4.31
N GLU A 36 21.84 14.62 -5.43
CA GLU A 36 21.18 14.60 -6.74
C GLU A 36 20.83 13.18 -7.18
N VAL A 37 21.78 12.24 -7.09
CA VAL A 37 21.54 10.82 -7.40
C VAL A 37 20.44 10.24 -6.50
N THR A 38 20.45 10.57 -5.21
CA THR A 38 19.40 10.11 -4.28
C THR A 38 18.03 10.66 -4.67
N ILE A 39 17.95 11.95 -5.01
CA ILE A 39 16.71 12.59 -5.48
C ILE A 39 16.21 11.91 -6.75
N GLU A 40 17.10 11.62 -7.71
CA GLU A 40 16.73 10.96 -8.96
C GLU A 40 16.20 9.54 -8.72
N VAL A 41 16.86 8.76 -7.87
CA VAL A 41 16.42 7.41 -7.49
C VAL A 41 15.06 7.45 -6.81
N VAL A 42 14.86 8.36 -5.86
CA VAL A 42 13.56 8.52 -5.17
C VAL A 42 12.48 8.94 -6.15
N ARG A 43 12.77 9.91 -7.03
CA ARG A 43 11.81 10.35 -8.06
C ARG A 43 11.40 9.17 -8.95
N LYS A 44 12.36 8.39 -9.43
CA LYS A 44 12.10 7.23 -10.27
C LYS A 44 11.25 6.18 -9.55
N ALA A 45 11.56 5.88 -8.29
CA ALA A 45 10.76 4.94 -7.49
C ALA A 45 9.31 5.43 -7.30
N VAL A 46 9.10 6.73 -7.10
CA VAL A 46 7.75 7.32 -6.99
C VAL A 46 7.00 7.24 -8.32
N GLU A 47 7.68 7.51 -9.45
CA GLU A 47 7.08 7.40 -10.78
C GLU A 47 6.70 5.95 -11.12
N GLU A 48 7.58 4.99 -10.81
CA GLU A 48 7.30 3.56 -10.98
C GLU A 48 6.12 3.12 -10.11
N PHE A 49 6.09 3.50 -8.84
CA PHE A 49 4.96 3.22 -7.93
C PHE A 49 3.64 3.77 -8.47
N LYS A 50 3.62 5.02 -8.96
CA LYS A 50 2.42 5.61 -9.56
C LYS A 50 1.98 4.87 -10.83
N ALA A 51 2.93 4.36 -11.61
CA ALA A 51 2.64 3.66 -12.85
C ALA A 51 2.11 2.23 -12.63
N THR A 52 2.52 1.55 -11.56
CA THR A 52 2.14 0.16 -11.28
C THR A 52 1.04 0.07 -10.23
N GLU A 53 1.32 0.48 -9.00
CA GLU A 53 0.46 0.27 -7.83
C GLU A 53 -0.51 1.43 -7.60
N GLY A 54 -0.16 2.64 -8.05
CA GLY A 54 -0.95 3.85 -7.81
C GLY A 54 -2.37 3.75 -8.37
N LYS A 55 -2.53 3.22 -9.60
CA LYS A 55 -3.84 3.07 -10.23
C LYS A 55 -4.71 2.04 -9.52
N GLU A 56 -4.14 0.91 -9.13
CA GLU A 56 -4.86 -0.14 -8.41
C GLU A 56 -5.33 0.36 -7.04
N LEU A 57 -4.50 1.15 -6.34
CA LEU A 57 -4.89 1.77 -5.06
C LEU A 57 -5.97 2.83 -5.23
N GLU A 58 -5.91 3.63 -6.29
CA GLU A 58 -6.93 4.63 -6.62
C GLU A 58 -8.28 3.97 -6.90
N GLU A 59 -8.30 2.91 -7.71
CA GLU A 59 -9.51 2.12 -8.02
C GLU A 59 -10.10 1.52 -6.75
N LYS A 60 -9.30 0.82 -5.93
CA LYS A 60 -9.75 0.26 -4.65
C LYS A 60 -10.30 1.31 -3.69
N ALA A 61 -9.68 2.49 -3.63
CA ALA A 61 -10.15 3.59 -2.79
C ALA A 61 -11.49 4.13 -3.31
N SER A 62 -11.66 4.25 -4.62
CA SER A 62 -12.91 4.66 -5.26
C SER A 62 -14.04 3.66 -5.00
N ASP A 63 -13.76 2.36 -5.14
CA ASP A 63 -14.73 1.28 -4.87
C ASP A 63 -15.17 1.28 -3.41
N LEU A 64 -14.23 1.46 -2.49
CA LEU A 64 -14.51 1.54 -1.05
C LEU A 64 -15.37 2.76 -0.71
N ALA A 65 -15.04 3.92 -1.27
CA ALA A 65 -15.80 5.16 -1.05
C ALA A 65 -17.22 5.01 -1.60
N SER A 66 -17.36 4.49 -2.82
CA SER A 66 -18.65 4.24 -3.45
C SER A 66 -19.49 3.25 -2.66
N SER A 67 -18.90 2.14 -2.22
CA SER A 67 -19.55 1.13 -1.37
C SER A 67 -20.03 1.72 -0.05
N THR A 68 -19.22 2.59 0.56
CA THR A 68 -19.57 3.26 1.82
C THR A 68 -20.75 4.22 1.64
N ILE A 69 -20.76 5.00 0.56
CA ILE A 69 -21.88 5.89 0.23
C ILE A 69 -23.16 5.09 0.01
N ILE A 70 -23.12 4.02 -0.79
CA ILE A 70 -24.27 3.14 -1.06
C ILE A 70 -24.79 2.54 0.25
N TYR A 71 -23.89 2.05 1.11
CA TYR A 71 -24.24 1.50 2.42
C TYR A 71 -24.98 2.52 3.28
N ASN A 72 -24.46 3.75 3.39
CA ASN A 72 -25.08 4.79 4.20
C ASN A 72 -26.49 5.15 3.68
N ILE A 73 -26.63 5.32 2.36
CA ILE A 73 -27.93 5.60 1.74
C ILE A 73 -28.91 4.45 2.01
N PHE A 74 -28.47 3.19 1.91
CA PHE A 74 -29.34 2.03 2.16
C PHE A 74 -29.98 2.06 3.55
N TYR A 75 -29.21 2.40 4.58
CA TYR A 75 -29.70 2.42 5.96
C TYR A 75 -30.45 3.70 6.32
N GLU A 76 -30.00 4.87 5.84
CA GLU A 76 -30.61 6.16 6.19
C GLU A 76 -31.81 6.53 5.30
N HIS A 77 -31.83 5.99 4.07
CA HIS A 77 -32.82 6.29 3.04
C HIS A 77 -33.31 5.00 2.35
N PRO A 78 -34.08 4.14 3.03
CA PRO A 78 -34.47 2.82 2.51
C PRO A 78 -35.33 2.85 1.23
N ASP A 79 -36.01 3.98 0.99
CA ASP A 79 -36.85 4.24 -0.19
C ASP A 79 -36.07 4.86 -1.36
N PHE A 80 -34.76 5.05 -1.23
CA PHE A 80 -33.93 5.61 -2.28
C PHE A 80 -33.93 4.74 -3.55
N ASP A 81 -33.97 5.38 -4.72
CA ASP A 81 -33.89 4.70 -6.02
C ASP A 81 -32.42 4.44 -6.41
N PHE A 82 -31.98 3.20 -6.19
CA PHE A 82 -30.61 2.76 -6.50
C PHE A 82 -30.37 2.50 -7.99
N SER A 83 -31.38 2.60 -8.87
CA SER A 83 -31.21 2.37 -10.31
C SER A 83 -30.19 3.31 -10.94
N ILE A 84 -29.95 4.49 -10.33
CA ILE A 84 -28.93 5.46 -10.76
C ILE A 84 -27.50 4.90 -10.70
N PHE A 85 -27.26 3.87 -9.89
CA PHE A 85 -25.94 3.26 -9.70
C PHE A 85 -25.72 2.02 -10.58
N GLY A 86 -26.72 1.63 -11.39
CA GLY A 86 -26.64 0.48 -12.28
C GLY A 86 -27.21 -0.82 -11.70
N GLU A 87 -27.33 -1.83 -12.57
CA GLU A 87 -28.03 -3.09 -12.28
C GLU A 87 -27.34 -3.91 -11.16
N ASP A 88 -26.01 -3.97 -11.16
CA ASP A 88 -25.25 -4.71 -10.13
C ASP A 88 -25.53 -4.19 -8.71
N VAL A 89 -25.62 -2.87 -8.55
CA VAL A 89 -25.92 -2.24 -7.24
C VAL A 89 -27.36 -2.50 -6.85
N VAL A 90 -28.30 -2.49 -7.81
CA VAL A 90 -29.71 -2.83 -7.56
C VAL A 90 -29.84 -4.28 -7.09
N GLU A 91 -29.18 -5.23 -7.75
CA GLU A 91 -29.18 -6.64 -7.37
C GLU A 91 -28.61 -6.83 -5.95
N LEU A 92 -27.48 -6.17 -5.65
CA LEU A 92 -26.87 -6.19 -4.33
C LEU A 92 -27.82 -5.66 -3.24
N VAL A 93 -28.43 -4.49 -3.47
CA VAL A 93 -29.38 -3.88 -2.53
C VAL A 93 -30.58 -4.79 -2.30
N GLN A 94 -31.12 -5.38 -3.37
CA GLN A 94 -32.29 -6.25 -3.29
C GLN A 94 -32.00 -7.53 -2.50
N SER A 95 -30.87 -8.20 -2.78
CA SER A 95 -30.44 -9.38 -2.02
C SER A 95 -30.24 -9.05 -0.52
N ARG A 96 -29.75 -7.84 -0.21
CA ARG A 96 -29.61 -7.37 1.17
C ARG A 96 -30.97 -7.18 1.87
N LYS A 97 -31.94 -6.57 1.20
CA LYS A 97 -33.32 -6.39 1.73
C LYS A 97 -33.97 -7.74 2.05
N GLU A 98 -33.79 -8.74 1.19
CA GLU A 98 -34.33 -10.09 1.38
C GLU A 98 -33.73 -10.78 2.62
N ILE A 99 -32.43 -10.61 2.85
CA ILE A 99 -31.75 -11.14 4.04
C ILE A 99 -32.26 -10.45 5.31
N GLU A 100 -32.47 -9.14 5.30
CA GLU A 100 -32.98 -8.39 6.45
C GLU A 100 -34.43 -8.75 6.76
N ALA A 101 -35.30 -8.84 5.75
CA ALA A 101 -36.68 -9.30 5.91
C ALA A 101 -36.78 -10.73 6.49
N SER A 102 -35.85 -11.61 6.11
CA SER A 102 -35.77 -12.98 6.62
C SER A 102 -35.34 -13.06 8.09
N LYS A 103 -34.57 -12.08 8.57
CA LYS A 103 -34.19 -11.96 9.99
C LYS A 103 -35.36 -11.50 10.85
N ASP A 104 -36.20 -10.62 10.32
CA ASP A 104 -37.34 -10.06 11.05
C ASP A 104 -38.49 -11.07 11.22
N HIS A 105 -38.69 -11.96 10.23
CA HIS A 105 -39.68 -13.04 10.32
C HIS A 105 -39.31 -14.19 11.30
N GLY A 106 -38.06 -14.24 11.77
CA GLY A 106 -37.60 -15.24 12.74
C GLY A 106 -37.93 -14.90 14.20
N ALA A 107 -38.30 -13.65 14.51
CA ALA A 107 -38.57 -13.19 15.88
C ALA A 107 -40.04 -13.31 16.31
N GLY A 108 -40.94 -13.73 15.40
CA GLY A 108 -42.38 -13.64 15.60
C GLY A 108 -43.14 -14.97 15.48
N LYS A 109 -42.81 -15.99 16.29
CA LYS A 109 -43.79 -17.02 16.71
C LYS A 109 -43.23 -17.94 17.80
N SER A 110 -43.38 -17.54 19.05
CA SER A 110 -43.58 -18.46 20.18
C SER A 110 -44.43 -17.76 21.23
N THR A 111 -45.74 -17.90 21.08
CA THR A 111 -46.73 -17.85 22.17
C THR A 111 -47.62 -19.07 22.03
#